data_AF-A0A7J6RUU9-F1
#
_entry.id   AF-A0A7J6RUU9-F1
#
_cell.length_a   1.000
_cell.length_b   1.000
_cell.length_c   1.000
_cell.angle_alpha   90.00
_cell.angle_beta   90.00
_cell.angle_gamma   90.00
#
_symmetry.space_group_name_H-M   'P 1'
#
loop_
_entity.id
_entity.type
_entity.pdbx_description
1 polymer ?
#
loop_
_entity_poly.entity_id
_entity_poly.type
_entity_poly.pdbx_seq_one_letter_code
_entity_poly.pdbx_strand_id
1 'polypeptide(L)'
;MLLDDEMDARNKADIFRDCSVVVGMHPDQATGYLQAAAMEFNKPYAIVPCCVFSDEFTDRFITDQNGDEVPVRTHEDLVQWLLSRDGHVAQSGWLKFHGKNRVVWSLGSSPP
;
A
#
# COMPACT_ATOMS: atom_id res chain seq x y z
N MET A 1 31.50 -2.04 -1.29
CA MET A 1 30.27 -2.45 -0.60
C MET A 1 29.41 -1.30 -0.10
N LEU A 2 29.92 -0.26 0.58
CA LEU A 2 29.08 0.92 0.91
C LEU A 2 28.59 1.70 -0.33
N LEU A 3 29.42 1.79 -1.37
CA LEU A 3 29.06 2.46 -2.64
C LEU A 3 28.08 1.63 -3.50
N ASP A 4 28.08 0.31 -3.34
CA ASP A 4 27.21 -0.59 -4.10
C ASP A 4 25.76 -0.48 -3.58
N ASP A 5 25.60 -0.42 -2.25
CA ASP A 5 24.30 -0.24 -1.61
C ASP A 5 23.65 1.12 -1.93
N GLU A 6 24.44 2.21 -1.98
CA GLU A 6 23.95 3.54 -2.38
C GLU A 6 23.56 3.61 -3.86
N MET A 7 24.33 2.96 -4.73
CA MET A 7 24.03 2.89 -6.16
C MET A 7 22.75 2.07 -6.40
N ASP A 8 22.59 0.96 -5.70
CA ASP A 8 21.38 0.15 -5.73
C ASP A 8 20.15 0.90 -5.21
N ALA A 9 20.31 1.69 -4.14
CA ALA A 9 19.24 2.54 -3.63
C ALA A 9 18.83 3.62 -4.63
N ARG A 10 19.79 4.26 -5.31
CA ARG A 10 19.52 5.24 -6.37
C ARG A 10 18.79 4.62 -7.55
N ASN A 11 19.29 3.49 -8.06
CA ASN A 11 18.68 2.77 -9.17
C ASN A 11 17.23 2.35 -8.84
N LYS A 12 16.97 1.89 -7.60
CA LYS A 12 15.62 1.56 -7.14
C LYS A 12 14.72 2.79 -7.05
N ALA A 13 15.24 3.92 -6.58
CA ALA A 13 14.48 5.17 -6.53
C ALA A 13 14.13 5.69 -7.94
N ASP A 14 15.03 5.55 -8.90
CA ASP A 14 14.78 5.99 -10.29
C ASP A 14 13.65 5.18 -10.94
N ILE A 15 13.51 3.89 -10.63
CA ILE A 15 12.35 3.09 -11.06
C ILE A 15 11.04 3.72 -10.58
N PHE A 16 10.96 4.14 -9.31
CA PHE A 16 9.76 4.80 -8.79
C PHE A 16 9.56 6.20 -9.37
N ARG A 17 10.63 6.95 -9.69
CA ARG A 17 10.53 8.26 -10.34
C ARG A 17 10.03 8.16 -11.78
N ASP A 18 10.50 7.17 -12.53
CA ASP A 18 10.26 7.05 -13.96
C ASP A 18 8.97 6.27 -14.28
N CYS A 19 8.48 5.44 -13.35
CA CYS A 19 7.24 4.71 -13.56
C CYS A 19 6.01 5.65 -13.66
N SER A 20 5.01 5.24 -14.44
CA SER A 20 3.74 5.96 -14.53
C SER A 20 2.76 5.61 -13.41
N VAL A 21 2.87 4.38 -12.86
CA VAL A 21 1.96 3.83 -11.86
C VAL A 21 2.63 2.70 -11.10
N VAL A 22 2.30 2.55 -9.82
CA VAL A 22 2.74 1.43 -8.99
C VAL A 22 1.60 0.41 -8.86
N VAL A 23 1.83 -0.83 -9.27
CA VAL A 23 0.83 -1.91 -9.18
C VAL A 23 1.35 -3.06 -8.35
N GLY A 24 0.56 -3.50 -7.36
CA GLY A 24 0.86 -4.65 -6.52
C GLY A 24 -0.27 -5.67 -6.54
N MET A 25 -0.01 -6.86 -7.09
CA MET A 25 -0.96 -7.96 -7.10
C MET A 25 -0.56 -8.98 -6.03
N HIS A 26 -1.26 -8.98 -4.90
CA HIS A 26 -0.95 -9.81 -3.73
C HIS A 26 0.50 -9.64 -3.22
N PRO A 27 0.98 -8.40 -2.99
CA PRO A 27 2.35 -8.15 -2.53
C PRO A 27 2.47 -8.44 -1.03
N ASP A 28 2.52 -9.72 -0.69
CA ASP A 28 2.67 -10.21 0.68
C ASP A 28 3.88 -9.55 1.37
N GLN A 29 3.70 -9.15 2.64
CA GLN A 29 4.62 -8.33 3.46
C GLN A 29 4.96 -6.93 2.90
N ALA A 30 5.01 -6.75 1.59
CA ALA A 30 5.34 -5.51 0.90
C ALA A 30 4.14 -4.56 0.72
N THR A 31 2.91 -5.00 0.99
CA THR A 31 1.66 -4.23 0.75
C THR A 31 1.73 -2.81 1.31
N GLY A 32 2.12 -2.66 2.58
CA GLY A 32 2.20 -1.34 3.22
C GLY A 32 3.33 -0.47 2.67
N TYR A 33 4.48 -1.08 2.38
CA TYR A 33 5.66 -0.40 1.83
C TYR A 33 5.44 0.06 0.39
N LEU A 34 4.72 -0.73 -0.41
CA LEU A 34 4.41 -0.40 -1.79
C LEU A 34 3.53 0.85 -1.87
N GLN A 35 2.51 0.95 -1.00
CA GLN A 35 1.71 2.17 -0.89
C GLN A 35 2.55 3.36 -0.39
N ALA A 36 3.42 3.14 0.61
CA ALA A 36 4.29 4.20 1.13
C ALA A 36 5.19 4.77 0.03
N ALA A 37 5.84 3.91 -0.76
CA ALA A 37 6.67 4.34 -1.88
C ALA A 37 5.84 5.08 -2.94
N ALA A 38 4.65 4.58 -3.30
CA ALA A 38 3.80 5.29 -4.25
C ALA A 38 3.41 6.70 -3.75
N MET A 39 3.08 6.84 -2.47
CA MET A 39 2.77 8.14 -1.86
C MET A 39 4.01 9.05 -1.80
N GLU A 40 5.17 8.54 -1.41
CA GLU A 40 6.42 9.29 -1.32
C GLU A 40 6.86 9.85 -2.68
N PHE A 41 6.68 9.08 -3.75
CA PHE A 41 7.00 9.50 -5.12
C PHE A 41 5.82 10.15 -5.85
N ASN A 42 4.70 10.42 -5.15
CA ASN A 42 3.45 10.97 -5.70
C ASN A 42 2.99 10.26 -6.99
N LYS A 43 2.99 8.92 -6.96
CA LYS A 43 2.56 8.07 -8.07
C LYS A 43 1.14 7.55 -7.87
N PRO A 44 0.34 7.50 -8.94
CA PRO A 44 -0.86 6.67 -8.95
C PRO A 44 -0.50 5.24 -8.54
N TYR A 45 -1.42 4.55 -7.84
CA TYR A 45 -1.22 3.16 -7.47
C TYR A 45 -2.50 2.34 -7.45
N ALA A 46 -2.34 1.03 -7.58
CA ALA A 46 -3.39 0.03 -7.35
C ALA A 46 -2.80 -1.21 -6.69
N ILE A 47 -3.34 -1.61 -5.54
CA ILE A 47 -2.82 -2.69 -4.70
C ILE A 47 -3.94 -3.66 -4.37
N VAL A 48 -3.72 -4.95 -4.60
CA VAL A 48 -4.62 -6.04 -4.18
C VAL A 48 -4.04 -6.68 -2.91
N PRO A 49 -4.47 -6.28 -1.70
CA PRO A 49 -4.01 -6.90 -0.46
C PRO A 49 -4.56 -8.32 -0.31
N CYS A 50 -3.74 -9.22 0.26
CA CYS A 50 -4.12 -10.61 0.54
C CYS A 50 -3.96 -10.94 2.03
N CYS A 51 -2.71 -11.04 2.50
CA CYS A 51 -2.33 -11.52 3.83
C CYS A 51 -2.02 -10.34 4.78
N VAL A 52 -2.47 -10.46 6.03
CA VAL A 52 -2.33 -9.39 7.04
C VAL A 52 -0.97 -9.38 7.73
N PHE A 53 -0.40 -10.58 7.95
CA PHE A 53 0.83 -10.80 8.72
C PHE A 53 0.81 -10.06 10.08
N SER A 54 -0.28 -10.20 10.85
CA SER A 54 -0.51 -9.43 12.09
C SER A 54 0.54 -9.66 13.16
N ASP A 55 1.18 -10.83 13.17
CA ASP A 55 2.26 -11.15 14.11
C ASP A 55 3.59 -10.48 13.74
N GLU A 56 3.77 -10.11 12.47
CA GLU A 56 4.95 -9.40 11.99
C GLU A 56 4.76 -7.88 11.98
N PHE A 57 3.55 -7.42 11.67
CA PHE A 57 3.21 -5.99 11.60
C PHE A 57 2.34 -5.57 12.79
N THR A 58 2.94 -5.65 13.99
CA THR A 58 2.29 -5.32 15.26
C THR A 58 2.03 -3.83 15.45
N ASP A 59 2.54 -2.99 14.54
CA ASP A 59 2.41 -1.53 14.53
C ASP A 59 1.23 -1.03 13.67
N ARG A 60 0.48 -1.93 13.03
CA ARG A 60 -0.69 -1.57 12.22
C ARG A 60 -1.96 -1.53 13.06
N PHE A 61 -2.56 -0.35 13.16
CA PHE A 61 -3.82 -0.11 13.90
C PHE A 61 -4.84 0.63 13.05
N ILE A 62 -6.11 0.32 13.27
CA ILE A 62 -7.25 1.05 12.72
C ILE A 62 -8.14 1.56 13.85
N THR A 63 -8.87 2.64 13.60
CA THR A 63 -9.96 3.08 14.47
C THR A 63 -11.21 2.26 14.16
N ASP A 64 -11.74 1.57 15.17
CA ASP A 64 -12.98 0.81 15.06
C ASP A 64 -14.22 1.72 15.07
N GLN A 65 -15.41 1.11 14.99
CA GLN A 65 -16.68 1.83 15.01
C GLN A 65 -16.99 2.55 16.34
N ASN A 66 -16.33 2.17 17.43
CA ASN A 66 -16.47 2.79 18.75
C ASN A 66 -15.47 3.95 18.95
N GLY A 67 -14.52 4.11 18.03
CA GLY A 67 -13.44 5.09 18.13
C GLY A 67 -12.17 4.54 18.80
N ASP A 68 -12.11 3.24 19.09
CA ASP A 68 -10.97 2.61 19.73
C ASP A 68 -9.91 2.19 18.69
N GLU A 69 -8.63 2.34 19.02
CA GLU A 69 -7.54 1.81 18.19
C GLU A 69 -7.41 0.30 18.40
N VAL A 70 -7.58 -0.47 17.32
CA VAL A 70 -7.49 -1.94 17.33
C VAL A 70 -6.44 -2.42 16.31
N PRO A 71 -5.70 -3.50 16.61
CA PRO A 71 -4.68 -4.01 15.70
C PRO A 71 -5.30 -4.61 14.44
N VAL A 72 -4.64 -4.45 13.30
CA VAL A 72 -5.04 -5.06 12.03
C VAL A 72 -4.88 -6.58 12.09
N ARG A 73 -5.99 -7.32 12.00
CA ARG A 73 -5.99 -8.79 12.11
C ARG A 73 -6.79 -9.48 11.00
N THR A 74 -7.70 -8.77 10.36
CA THR A 74 -8.50 -9.28 9.25
C THR A 74 -8.11 -8.64 7.93
N HIS A 75 -8.52 -9.27 6.83
CA HIS A 75 -8.31 -8.71 5.50
C HIS A 75 -9.04 -7.37 5.34
N GLU A 76 -10.23 -7.27 5.94
CA GLU A 76 -11.02 -6.06 6.01
C GLU A 76 -10.29 -4.95 6.76
N ASP A 77 -9.66 -5.27 7.90
CA ASP A 77 -8.86 -4.32 8.67
C ASP A 77 -7.67 -3.82 7.85
N LEU A 78 -6.99 -4.70 7.12
CA LEU A 78 -5.87 -4.32 6.28
C LEU A 78 -6.31 -3.37 5.17
N VAL A 79 -7.48 -3.63 4.55
CA VAL A 79 -8.02 -2.71 3.55
C VAL A 79 -8.38 -1.37 4.17
N GLN A 80 -9.02 -1.35 5.33
CA GLN A 80 -9.34 -0.11 6.06
C GLN A 80 -8.08 0.67 6.43
N TRP A 81 -7.05 -0.03 6.89
CA TRP A 81 -5.74 0.55 7.20
C TRP A 81 -5.08 1.18 5.98
N LEU A 82 -5.11 0.52 4.82
CA LEU A 82 -4.58 1.11 3.58
C LEU A 82 -5.37 2.36 3.17
N LEU A 83 -6.70 2.34 3.32
CA LEU A 83 -7.55 3.48 2.98
C LEU A 83 -7.30 4.69 3.88
N SER A 84 -7.08 4.47 5.18
CA SER A 84 -6.86 5.57 6.14
C SER A 84 -5.51 6.28 5.97
N ARG A 85 -4.50 5.59 5.42
CA ARG A 85 -3.14 6.14 5.25
C ARG A 85 -3.05 7.28 4.25
N ASP A 86 -3.88 7.27 3.21
CA ASP A 86 -3.79 8.21 2.10
C ASP A 86 -4.87 9.29 2.19
N GLY A 87 -5.06 9.87 3.39
CA GLY A 87 -5.78 11.13 3.61
C GLY A 87 -7.19 11.24 3.01
N HIS A 88 -7.89 10.13 2.77
CA HIS A 88 -9.19 10.01 2.05
C HIS A 88 -9.15 10.11 0.52
N VAL A 89 -7.96 10.10 -0.10
CA VAL A 89 -7.81 10.01 -1.57
C VAL A 89 -7.95 8.57 -2.05
N ALA A 90 -7.45 7.61 -1.25
CA ALA A 90 -7.53 6.19 -1.60
C ALA A 90 -8.98 5.70 -1.65
N GLN A 91 -9.27 4.89 -2.66
CA GLN A 91 -10.55 4.23 -2.89
C GLN A 91 -10.37 2.72 -2.88
N SER A 92 -11.48 1.99 -2.68
CA SER A 92 -11.48 0.53 -2.84
C SER A 92 -12.53 0.06 -3.83
N GLY A 93 -12.27 -1.09 -4.45
CA GLY A 93 -13.20 -1.74 -5.39
C GLY A 93 -12.89 -3.23 -5.55
N TRP A 94 -13.50 -3.85 -6.55
CA TRP A 94 -13.35 -5.28 -6.85
C TRP A 94 -12.96 -5.50 -8.31
N LEU A 95 -11.96 -6.35 -8.51
CA LEU A 95 -11.51 -6.78 -9.82
C LEU A 95 -12.23 -8.06 -10.25
N LYS A 96 -12.43 -8.24 -11.56
CA LYS A 96 -13.21 -9.35 -12.14
C LYS A 96 -12.41 -10.65 -12.24
N PHE A 97 -11.88 -11.13 -11.11
CA PHE A 97 -11.22 -12.43 -11.00
C PHE A 97 -11.54 -13.13 -9.68
N HIS A 98 -11.29 -14.43 -9.60
CA HIS A 98 -11.58 -15.28 -8.43
C HIS A 98 -10.52 -15.17 -7.33
N GLY A 99 -10.91 -15.39 -6.07
CA GLY A 99 -10.02 -15.30 -4.91
C GLY A 99 -10.00 -13.91 -4.30
N LYS A 100 -8.87 -13.51 -3.69
CA LYS A 100 -8.71 -12.17 -3.11
C LYS A 100 -8.59 -11.14 -4.24
N ASN A 101 -9.69 -10.42 -4.49
CA ASN A 101 -9.84 -9.52 -5.64
C ASN A 101 -10.18 -8.08 -5.27
N ARG A 102 -10.13 -7.75 -3.98
CA ARG A 102 -10.34 -6.38 -3.50
C ARG A 102 -9.10 -5.55 -3.81
N VAL A 103 -9.28 -4.40 -4.43
CA VAL A 103 -8.20 -3.47 -4.79
C VAL A 103 -8.34 -2.18 -4.00
N VAL A 104 -7.23 -1.61 -3.55
CA VAL A 104 -7.10 -0.26 -2.99
C VAL A 104 -6.25 0.57 -3.95
N TRP A 105 -6.71 1.75 -4.33
CA TRP A 105 -6.06 2.56 -5.37
C TRP A 105 -6.22 4.05 -5.14
N SER A 106 -5.32 4.84 -5.74
CA SER A 106 -5.34 6.30 -5.76
C SER A 106 -4.74 6.80 -7.07
N LEU A 107 -5.19 7.96 -7.56
CA LEU A 107 -4.59 8.63 -8.73
C LEU A 107 -3.43 9.56 -8.35
N GLY A 108 -3.08 9.62 -7.06
CA GLY A 108 -2.11 10.58 -6.53
C GLY A 108 -2.73 11.95 -6.22
N SER A 109 -1.97 12.80 -5.54
CA SER A 109 -2.40 14.15 -5.16
C SER A 109 -2.18 15.16 -6.30
N SER A 110 -3.10 15.11 -7.29
CA SER A 110 -3.52 16.14 -8.28
C SER A 110 -3.75 15.51 -9.66
N PRO A 111 -4.87 15.78 -10.35
CA PRO A 111 -4.95 15.61 -11.80
C PRO A 111 -4.11 16.69 -12.51
N PRO A 112 -3.74 16.49 -13.78
CA PRO A 112 -3.09 17.52 -14.61
C PRO A 112 -3.93 18.80 -14.75
#